data_AF-A0A9X3EH87-F1
#
_entry.id   AF-A0A9X3EH87-F1
#
_cell.length_a   1.000
_cell.length_b   1.000
_cell.length_c   1.000
_cell.angle_alpha   90.00
_cell.angle_beta   90.00
_cell.angle_gamma   90.00
#
_symmetry.space_group_name_H-M   'P 1'
#
loop_
_entity.id
_entity.type
_entity.pdbx_description
1 polymer ?
#
loop_
_entity_poly.entity_id
_entity_poly.type
_entity_poly.pdbx_seq_one_letter_code
_entity_poly.pdbx_strand_id
1 'polypeptide(L)'
;MPTPGLTDHRGKPVSTKDLGIEKARPGRRGARPWAHLGVATGMTPTKLAGIFKKADEGDALDLLTLAHEIERRDAHVRAQRRGSRR
;
A
#
# COMPACT_ATOMS: atom_id res chain seq x y z
N MET A 1 -16.33 -46.49 -10.97
CA MET A 1 -17.07 -45.21 -10.97
C MET A 1 -16.05 -44.10 -11.21
N PRO A 2 -16.12 -43.31 -12.30
CA PRO A 2 -15.19 -42.19 -12.49
C PRO A 2 -15.47 -41.12 -11.41
N THR A 3 -14.41 -40.67 -10.74
CA THR A 3 -14.44 -39.70 -9.64
C THR A 3 -15.04 -38.37 -10.13
N PRO A 4 -15.97 -37.72 -9.39
CA PRO A 4 -16.48 -36.39 -9.76
C PRO A 4 -15.30 -35.41 -9.85
N GLY A 5 -15.08 -34.84 -11.04
CA GLY A 5 -14.04 -33.84 -11.23
C GLY A 5 -14.28 -32.61 -10.36
N LEU A 6 -13.22 -32.00 -9.84
CA LEU A 6 -13.30 -30.74 -9.10
C LEU A 6 -13.94 -29.67 -10.00
N THR A 7 -14.97 -28.99 -9.49
CA THR A 7 -15.67 -27.92 -10.20
C THR A 7 -15.57 -26.61 -9.43
N ASP A 8 -15.59 -25.48 -10.15
CA ASP A 8 -15.60 -24.16 -9.53
C ASP A 8 -16.99 -23.80 -8.99
N HIS A 9 -17.10 -22.63 -8.36
CA HIS A 9 -18.36 -22.08 -7.84
C HIS A 9 -19.44 -21.85 -8.92
N ARG A 10 -19.12 -22.02 -10.20
CA ARG A 10 -20.03 -21.91 -11.35
C ARG A 10 -20.26 -23.26 -12.05
N GLY A 11 -19.82 -24.36 -11.43
CA GLY A 11 -19.95 -25.72 -11.97
C GLY A 11 -19.00 -26.05 -13.13
N LYS A 12 -18.02 -25.19 -13.43
CA LYS A 12 -17.05 -25.47 -14.50
C LYS A 12 -15.96 -26.41 -14.00
N PRO A 13 -15.54 -27.40 -14.80
CA PRO A 13 -14.43 -28.29 -14.44
C PRO A 13 -13.14 -27.50 -14.22
N VAL A 14 -12.48 -27.73 -13.09
CA VAL A 14 -11.18 -27.14 -12.76
C VAL A 14 -10.09 -28.15 -13.06
N SER A 15 -9.13 -27.75 -13.88
CA SER A 15 -7.90 -28.51 -14.13
C SER A 15 -7.00 -28.44 -12.90
N THR A 16 -6.80 -29.58 -12.22
CA THR A 16 -5.91 -29.65 -11.05
C THR A 16 -4.45 -29.41 -11.39
N LYS A 17 -4.06 -29.64 -12.65
CA LYS A 17 -2.71 -29.34 -13.17
C LYS A 17 -2.41 -27.84 -13.15
N ASP A 18 -3.43 -27.00 -13.27
CA ASP A 18 -3.28 -25.54 -13.26
C ASP A 18 -3.05 -24.96 -11.87
N LEU A 19 -3.37 -25.69 -10.79
CA LEU A 19 -3.22 -25.23 -9.40
C LEU A 19 -1.76 -25.15 -8.97
N GLY A 20 -0.86 -25.93 -9.58
CA GLY A 20 0.59 -25.88 -9.32
C GLY A 20 1.32 -24.78 -10.08
N ILE A 21 0.61 -24.04 -10.95
CA ILE A 21 1.21 -23.00 -11.77
C ILE A 21 1.01 -21.66 -11.08
N GLU A 22 2.12 -20.97 -10.78
CA GLU A 22 2.11 -19.61 -10.26
C GLU A 22 1.45 -18.65 -11.28
N LYS A 23 0.18 -18.28 -11.06
CA LYS A 23 -0.57 -17.37 -11.95
C LYS A 23 -0.33 -15.89 -11.63
N ALA A 24 0.10 -15.57 -10.40
CA ALA A 24 0.26 -14.20 -9.90
C ALA A 24 1.72 -13.90 -9.52
N ARG A 25 2.61 -13.85 -10.51
CA ARG A 25 3.95 -13.29 -10.29
C ARG A 25 3.84 -11.78 -10.07
N PRO A 26 4.54 -11.21 -9.07
CA PRO A 26 4.67 -9.76 -8.97
C PRO A 26 5.24 -9.22 -10.29
N GLY A 27 4.45 -8.45 -11.03
CA GLY A 27 4.92 -7.80 -12.24
C GLY A 27 6.04 -6.80 -11.92
N ARG A 28 7.05 -6.69 -12.79
CA ARG A 28 8.10 -5.66 -12.68
C ARG A 28 7.55 -4.23 -12.64
N ARG A 29 6.31 -4.04 -13.08
CA ARG A 29 5.55 -2.77 -12.97
C ARG A 29 4.64 -2.88 -11.77
N GLY A 30 5.04 -2.24 -10.69
CA GLY A 30 4.42 -2.34 -9.37
C GLY A 30 5.36 -1.93 -8.25
N ALA A 31 6.68 -1.92 -8.52
CA ALA A 31 7.64 -1.22 -7.70
C ALA A 31 7.42 0.30 -7.85
N ARG A 32 6.42 0.83 -7.15
CA ARG A 32 6.51 2.21 -6.67
C ARG A 32 7.84 2.28 -5.92
N PRO A 33 8.76 3.20 -6.22
CA PRO A 33 9.97 3.33 -5.44
C PRO A 33 9.54 3.59 -4.00
N TRP A 34 9.55 2.54 -3.19
CA TRP A 34 9.15 2.52 -1.78
C TRP A 34 10.20 3.22 -0.91
N ALA A 35 11.12 3.93 -1.56
CA ALA A 35 12.12 4.82 -1.01
C ALA A 35 11.77 6.27 -1.34
N HIS A 36 10.54 6.71 -1.02
CA HIS A 36 10.43 8.09 -0.58
C HIS A 36 11.12 8.11 0.79
N LEU A 37 12.35 8.64 0.83
CA LEU A 37 13.02 8.98 2.09
C LEU A 37 12.01 9.76 2.92
N GLY A 38 11.65 9.25 4.10
CA GLY A 38 10.55 9.81 4.89
C GLY A 38 10.74 11.30 5.13
N VAL A 39 9.75 12.11 4.76
CA VAL A 39 9.84 13.57 4.77
C VAL A 39 9.66 14.10 6.19
N ALA A 40 8.83 13.42 6.99
CA ALA A 40 8.52 13.78 8.37
C ALA A 40 9.72 13.67 9.33
N THR A 41 10.75 12.89 9.00
CA THR A 41 11.95 12.76 9.84
C THR A 41 12.73 14.07 9.85
N GLY A 42 13.09 14.56 11.05
CA GLY A 42 13.77 15.84 11.22
C GLY A 42 12.95 17.04 10.74
N MET A 43 11.61 16.96 10.80
CA MET A 43 10.74 18.05 10.39
C MET A 43 10.94 19.29 11.28
N THR A 44 11.19 20.43 10.65
CA THR A 44 11.26 21.75 11.30
C THR A 44 10.28 22.70 10.61
N PRO A 45 9.85 23.80 11.27
CA PRO A 45 8.99 24.79 10.63
C PRO A 45 9.58 25.34 9.32
N THR A 46 10.90 25.56 9.27
CA THR A 46 11.60 26.02 8.07
C THR A 46 11.53 25.00 6.94
N LYS A 47 11.71 23.71 7.23
CA LYS A 47 11.58 22.63 6.24
C LYS A 47 10.15 22.54 5.72
N LEU A 48 9.15 22.66 6.59
CA LEU A 48 7.74 22.64 6.21
C LEU A 48 7.37 23.81 5.30
N ALA A 49 7.82 25.03 5.63
CA ALA A 49 7.60 26.20 4.77
C ALA A 49 8.21 26.03 3.38
N GLY A 50 9.40 25.41 3.29
CA GLY A 50 10.02 25.07 2.01
C GLY A 50 9.20 24.06 1.19
N ILE A 51 8.59 23.07 1.86
CA ILE A 51 7.71 22.09 1.20
C ILE A 51 6.46 22.75 0.63
N PHE A 52 5.83 23.67 1.38
CA PHE A 52 4.66 24.41 0.88
C PHE A 52 5.01 25.30 -0.31
N LYS A 53 6.13 26.02 -0.23
CA LYS A 53 6.59 26.87 -1.34
C LYS A 53 6.79 26.07 -2.64
N LYS A 54 7.43 24.89 -2.56
CA LYS A 54 7.60 24.01 -3.74
C LYS A 54 6.25 23.54 -4.30
N ALA A 55 5.30 23.21 -3.42
CA ALA A 55 3.97 22.79 -3.83
C ALA A 55 3.21 23.91 -4.56
N ASP A 56 3.30 25.15 -4.08
CA ASP A 56 2.74 26.33 -4.74
C ASP A 56 3.40 26.60 -6.11
N GLU A 57 4.68 26.24 -6.26
CA GLU A 57 5.44 26.29 -7.52
C GLU A 57 5.16 25.10 -8.45
N GLY A 58 4.32 24.16 -8.04
CA GLY A 58 3.88 23.00 -8.84
C GLY A 58 4.59 21.67 -8.53
N ASP A 59 5.57 21.65 -7.62
CA ASP A 59 6.21 20.42 -7.11
C ASP A 59 5.62 20.02 -5.75
N ALA A 60 4.54 19.24 -5.81
CA ALA A 60 3.80 18.80 -4.62
C ALA A 60 4.28 17.44 -4.07
N LEU A 61 5.37 16.85 -4.57
CA LEU A 61 5.76 15.48 -4.21
C LEU A 61 6.04 15.32 -2.70
N ASP A 62 6.83 16.23 -2.15
CA ASP A 62 7.20 16.23 -0.72
C ASP A 62 5.95 16.47 0.16
N LEU A 63 5.03 17.32 -0.30
CA LEU A 63 3.78 17.64 0.40
C LEU A 63 2.85 16.43 0.46
N LEU A 64 2.64 15.75 -0.67
CA LEU A 64 1.80 14.55 -0.74
C LEU A 64 2.39 13.39 0.06
N THR A 65 3.73 13.26 0.04
CA THR A 65 4.45 12.27 0.85
C THR A 65 4.23 12.54 2.34
N LEU A 66 4.42 13.79 2.78
CA LEU A 66 4.20 14.19 4.17
C LEU A 66 2.75 13.95 4.62
N ALA A 67 1.78 14.31 3.80
CA ALA A 67 0.36 14.10 4.09
C ALA A 67 0.05 12.60 4.32
N HIS A 68 0.58 11.72 3.46
CA HIS A 68 0.41 10.27 3.60
C HIS A 68 1.06 9.73 4.88
N GLU A 69 2.25 10.20 5.24
CA GLU A 69 2.93 9.80 6.49
C GLU A 69 2.12 10.20 7.73
N ILE A 70 1.52 11.40 7.72
CA ILE A 70 0.68 11.89 8.81
C ILE A 70 -0.62 11.07 8.92
N GLU A 71 -1.30 10.82 7.80
CA GLU A 71 -2.52 10.00 7.76
C GLU A 71 -2.28 8.60 8.31
N ARG A 72 -1.18 7.95 7.87
CA ARG A 72 -0.82 6.62 8.30
C ARG A 72 -0.51 6.56 9.80
N ARG A 73 0.16 7.58 10.33
CA ARG A 73 0.45 7.71 11.78
C ARG A 73 -0.84 7.92 12.59
N ASP A 74 -1.74 8.79 12.13
CA ASP A 74 -3.02 9.02 12.81
C ASP A 74 -3.87 7.73 12.86
N ALA A 75 -3.98 7.03 11.73
CA ALA A 75 -4.68 5.74 11.66
C ALA A 75 -4.06 4.71 12.64
N HIS A 76 -2.73 4.63 12.71
CA HIS A 76 -2.03 3.73 13.62
C HIS A 76 -2.27 4.09 15.09
N VAL A 77 -2.16 5.38 15.47
CA VAL A 77 -2.42 5.86 16.84
C VAL A 77 -3.87 5.57 17.23
N ARG A 78 -4.84 5.79 16.34
CA ARG A 78 -6.25 5.47 16.61
C ARG A 78 -6.47 3.97 16.84
N ALA A 79 -5.84 3.11 16.04
CA ALA A 79 -5.94 1.65 16.20
C ALA A 79 -5.35 1.20 17.54
N GLN A 80 -4.17 1.70 17.91
CA GLN A 80 -3.54 1.40 19.21
C GLN A 80 -4.41 1.86 20.38
N ARG A 81 -4.90 3.10 20.36
CA ARG A 81 -5.75 3.63 21.45
C ARG A 81 -7.08 2.88 21.58
N ARG A 82 -7.62 2.33 20.49
CA ARG A 82 -8.79 1.44 20.53
C ARG A 82 -8.46 0.08 21.13
N GLY A 83 -7.28 -0.49 20.85
CA GLY A 83 -6.81 -1.75 21.42
C GLY A 83 -6.47 -1.65 22.92
N SER A 84 -5.91 -0.51 23.35
CA SER A 84 -5.52 -0.24 24.74
C SER A 84 -6.69 0.13 25.68
N ARG A 85 -7.93 0.21 25.16
CA ARG A 85 -9.15 0.51 25.93
C ARG A 85 -9.91 -0.76 26.36
N ARG A 86 -9.23 -1.89 26.46
CA ARG A 86 -9.77 -3.16 26.94
C ARG A 86 -9.15 -3.54 28.27
#